data_AF-A0AAX7VQX7-F1
#
_entry.id   AF-A0AAX7VQX7-F1
#
_cell.length_a   1.000
_cell.length_b   1.000
_cell.length_c   1.000
_cell.angle_alpha   90.00
_cell.angle_beta   90.00
_cell.angle_gamma   90.00
#
_symmetry.space_group_name_H-M   'P 1'
#
loop_
_entity.id
_entity.type
_entity.pdbx_description
1 polymer ?
#
loop_
_entity_poly.entity_id
_entity_poly.type
_entity_poly.pdbx_seq_one_letter_code
_entity_poly.pdbx_strand_id
1 'polypeptide(L)'
;MYDQQPVFGLVLSLQSRKWVRSRRRGAEQRRALSRKKFWRRYKTIAVFCAQHILHSVWSKHRIVKMADDRDKATDQMKTWKANRGSQKPDVLTTGGGHPVGDKLNLQTAGPRGPLLVQDVVFTDEMAHFDRERIPERVVHAKGAGAFGYFEVTHDITRYCKAKVFEHVGKTTPIAVRFSTVAGESGSADTVRDPRGFAVKFYTEDGNWDLTGNNTPIFFIRDAMLFPSFIHSQKRNPQTHMKDPDMVWDFWSLRPESLHQVSFLFSDRGLPDGHRHMNGYGSHTFKLVNADGERVYCKFHYKTDQGIKNLTVEEADRLAATNPDYGIADLFNAIANGNYPSWTFYIQVMTFEQAEKFRFNPFDLTKVWSHKEYPLIPVGKLVLNRNPVNYFAEVEQAAFDPSNMPPGIEPSPDKMLQGRLFSYPDTHRHRLGANYLQIPVNCPFRARVANYQRDGPMCMHDNQGGAPNYYPNSFSAPETQPQFMESKFQVSADVARYNSSDEDNVTQVRTFYTQVLNEEERQRLCQNLAGSLKGAQLFIQKRMVENLKAAHPDYGNRVETLLKKYNAEAKKDAALHVYSRPGAAAIATSSKM
;
A
#
# COMPACT_ATOMS: atom_id res chain seq x y z
N MET A 1 97.15 24.02 12.85
CA MET A 1 97.91 23.20 11.88
C MET A 1 97.38 23.53 10.50
N TYR A 2 98.30 23.99 9.65
CA TYR A 2 98.27 24.41 8.25
C TYR A 2 97.01 24.22 7.37
N ASP A 3 96.50 25.37 6.87
CA ASP A 3 96.63 25.84 5.47
C ASP A 3 96.30 24.89 4.30
N GLN A 4 95.40 25.30 3.38
CA GLN A 4 95.78 25.89 2.08
C GLN A 4 94.56 26.21 1.18
N GLN A 5 94.61 27.41 0.58
CA GLN A 5 93.81 27.97 -0.52
C GLN A 5 94.29 27.44 -1.91
N PRO A 6 94.19 28.18 -3.05
CA PRO A 6 93.09 28.78 -3.84
C PRO A 6 93.11 28.29 -5.33
N VAL A 7 92.40 28.86 -6.33
CA VAL A 7 92.86 29.90 -7.30
C VAL A 7 91.72 30.03 -8.37
N PHE A 8 91.08 31.18 -8.64
CA PHE A 8 91.48 32.42 -9.35
C PHE A 8 91.42 32.38 -10.91
N GLY A 9 90.83 33.43 -11.49
CA GLY A 9 91.28 34.03 -12.76
C GLY A 9 90.15 34.48 -13.72
N LEU A 10 89.78 35.78 -13.82
CA LEU A 10 90.40 36.88 -14.61
C LEU A 10 90.22 36.72 -16.15
N VAL A 11 89.97 37.72 -17.01
CA VAL A 11 89.81 39.18 -16.91
C VAL A 11 89.48 39.79 -18.30
N LEU A 12 89.07 41.08 -18.33
CA LEU A 12 89.17 42.08 -19.43
C LEU A 12 88.36 41.81 -20.73
N SER A 13 87.92 42.79 -21.52
CA SER A 13 88.32 44.19 -21.65
C SER A 13 87.17 45.02 -22.24
N LEU A 14 87.18 46.32 -21.93
CA LEU A 14 86.33 47.37 -22.46
C LEU A 14 86.92 47.92 -23.75
N GLN A 15 86.14 47.99 -24.84
CA GLN A 15 86.23 49.10 -25.79
C GLN A 15 84.97 49.21 -26.67
N SER A 16 84.66 50.45 -27.06
CA SER A 16 83.65 50.88 -28.05
C SER A 16 82.21 51.14 -27.54
N ARG A 17 82.12 52.12 -26.63
CA ARG A 17 80.92 52.95 -26.40
C ARG A 17 80.51 53.71 -27.69
N LYS A 18 79.84 53.04 -28.62
CA LYS A 18 78.96 53.68 -29.63
C LYS A 18 77.75 52.79 -30.01
N TRP A 19 77.52 51.71 -29.25
CA TRP A 19 76.59 50.62 -29.59
C TRP A 19 75.25 50.60 -28.80
N VAL A 20 74.92 51.67 -28.05
CA VAL A 20 73.91 51.58 -26.97
C VAL A 20 72.64 52.43 -27.16
N ARG A 21 72.56 53.33 -28.15
CA ARG A 21 71.39 54.22 -28.30
C ARG A 21 70.30 53.80 -29.29
N SER A 22 70.55 52.95 -30.29
CA SER A 22 69.48 52.49 -31.20
C SER A 22 68.80 51.17 -30.80
N ARG A 23 69.44 50.32 -29.98
CA ARG A 23 68.82 49.07 -29.45
C ARG A 23 67.87 49.28 -28.26
N ARG A 24 67.89 50.44 -27.58
CA ARG A 24 67.00 50.71 -26.41
C ARG A 24 65.52 50.93 -26.79
N ARG A 25 65.22 51.62 -27.90
CA ARG A 25 63.81 51.88 -28.30
C ARG A 25 63.07 50.63 -28.81
N GLY A 26 63.77 49.71 -29.49
CA GLY A 26 63.18 48.45 -29.97
C GLY A 26 63.00 47.37 -28.89
N ALA A 27 63.66 47.50 -27.74
CA ALA A 27 63.54 46.58 -26.60
C ALA A 27 62.41 46.99 -25.64
N GLU A 28 62.14 48.29 -25.48
CA GLU A 28 61.04 48.79 -24.65
C GLU A 28 59.66 48.53 -25.28
N GLN A 29 59.50 48.71 -26.59
CA GLN A 29 58.23 48.39 -27.27
C GLN A 29 57.91 46.88 -27.24
N ARG A 30 58.91 46.00 -27.38
CA ARG A 30 58.73 44.54 -27.28
C ARG A 30 58.40 44.08 -25.85
N ARG A 31 58.97 44.72 -24.82
CA ARG A 31 58.62 44.46 -23.42
C ARG A 31 57.21 44.95 -23.06
N ALA A 32 56.77 46.08 -23.61
CA ALA A 32 55.41 46.60 -23.38
C ALA A 32 54.32 45.74 -24.05
N LEU A 33 54.54 45.26 -25.29
CA LEU A 33 53.62 44.34 -25.97
C LEU A 33 53.58 42.96 -25.31
N SER A 34 54.71 42.45 -24.84
CA SER A 34 54.77 41.19 -24.06
C SER A 34 54.01 41.29 -22.74
N ARG A 35 54.19 42.40 -21.99
CA ARG A 35 53.44 42.66 -20.75
C ARG A 35 51.93 42.82 -21.01
N LYS A 36 51.51 43.51 -22.07
CA LYS A 36 50.08 43.61 -22.42
C LYS A 36 49.49 42.24 -22.82
N LYS A 37 50.20 41.41 -23.60
CA LYS A 37 49.75 40.04 -23.92
C LYS A 37 49.70 39.14 -22.68
N PHE A 38 50.68 39.25 -21.78
CA PHE A 38 50.72 38.52 -20.52
C PHE A 38 49.55 38.92 -19.62
N TRP A 39 49.30 40.21 -19.40
CA TRP A 39 48.18 40.69 -18.59
C TRP A 39 46.81 40.40 -19.21
N ARG A 40 46.69 40.35 -20.54
CA ARG A 40 45.44 39.93 -21.21
C ARG A 40 45.18 38.45 -21.00
N ARG A 41 46.19 37.58 -21.19
CA ARG A 41 46.10 36.14 -20.86
C ARG A 41 45.83 35.90 -19.38
N TYR A 42 46.47 36.65 -18.49
CA TYR A 42 46.28 36.54 -17.04
C TYR A 42 44.87 36.97 -16.62
N LYS A 43 44.32 38.05 -17.21
CA LYS A 43 42.91 38.44 -17.00
C LYS A 43 41.94 37.38 -17.54
N THR A 44 42.19 36.81 -18.73
CA THR A 44 41.30 35.75 -19.27
C THR A 44 41.35 34.49 -18.42
N ILE A 45 42.54 34.06 -17.97
CA ILE A 45 42.70 32.91 -17.06
C ILE A 45 42.10 33.21 -15.69
N ALA A 46 42.29 34.41 -15.14
CA ALA A 46 41.71 34.80 -13.85
C ALA A 46 40.17 34.87 -13.89
N VAL A 47 39.58 35.35 -14.99
CA VAL A 47 38.13 35.35 -15.20
C VAL A 47 37.61 33.92 -15.37
N PHE A 48 38.33 33.06 -16.10
CA PHE A 48 37.95 31.66 -16.29
C PHE A 48 38.06 30.86 -14.97
N CYS A 49 39.12 31.08 -14.18
CA CYS A 49 39.26 30.52 -12.85
C CYS A 49 38.21 31.06 -11.87
N ALA A 50 37.90 32.36 -11.90
CA ALA A 50 36.85 32.95 -11.08
C ALA A 50 35.46 32.40 -11.45
N GLN A 51 35.16 32.23 -12.74
CA GLN A 51 33.93 31.59 -13.21
C GLN A 51 33.86 30.12 -12.81
N HIS A 52 34.95 29.35 -12.92
CA HIS A 52 34.97 27.95 -12.46
C HIS A 52 34.85 27.82 -10.94
N ILE A 53 35.47 28.71 -10.18
CA ILE A 53 35.34 28.76 -8.71
C ILE A 53 33.91 29.14 -8.34
N LEU A 54 33.32 30.16 -8.99
CA LEU A 54 31.92 30.53 -8.77
C LEU A 54 30.98 29.39 -9.14
N HIS A 55 31.17 28.69 -10.26
CA HIS A 55 30.37 27.54 -10.67
C HIS A 55 30.53 26.34 -9.72
N SER A 56 31.75 26.11 -9.20
CA SER A 56 32.06 25.08 -8.20
C SER A 56 31.41 25.39 -6.85
N VAL A 57 31.48 26.65 -6.41
CA VAL A 57 30.87 27.12 -5.16
C VAL A 57 29.34 27.11 -5.28
N TRP A 58 28.77 27.53 -6.41
CA TRP A 58 27.32 27.45 -6.68
C TRP A 58 26.84 26.00 -6.79
N SER A 59 27.60 25.13 -7.45
CA SER A 59 27.30 23.70 -7.55
C SER A 59 27.35 23.02 -6.18
N LYS A 60 28.40 23.28 -5.38
CA LYS A 60 28.48 22.80 -3.99
C LYS A 60 27.37 23.35 -3.12
N HIS A 61 27.03 24.64 -3.20
CA HIS A 61 25.90 25.21 -2.45
C HIS A 61 24.56 24.61 -2.88
N ARG A 62 24.36 24.34 -4.18
CA ARG A 62 23.13 23.71 -4.69
C ARG A 62 23.03 22.23 -4.28
N ILE A 63 24.15 21.50 -4.29
CA ILE A 63 24.23 20.11 -3.82
C ILE A 63 23.99 20.04 -2.31
N VAL A 64 24.58 20.94 -1.52
CA VAL A 64 24.37 21.01 -0.07
C VAL A 64 22.93 21.40 0.26
N LYS A 65 22.35 22.38 -0.45
CA LYS A 65 20.95 22.78 -0.26
C LYS A 65 19.95 21.70 -0.67
N MET A 66 20.23 20.92 -1.73
CA MET A 66 19.43 19.75 -2.11
C MET A 66 19.54 18.57 -1.13
N ALA A 67 20.66 18.45 -0.41
CA ALA A 67 20.84 17.42 0.62
C ALA A 67 20.11 17.73 1.93
N ASP A 68 19.84 19.02 2.21
CA ASP A 68 19.16 19.46 3.44
C ASP A 68 17.64 19.64 3.32
N ASP A 69 17.05 19.67 2.11
CA ASP A 69 15.60 19.81 1.85
C ASP A 69 14.91 18.51 1.41
N ARG A 70 15.43 17.33 1.82
CA ARG A 70 14.82 16.04 1.50
C ARG A 70 13.60 15.75 2.38
N ASP A 71 12.70 14.91 1.89
CA ASP A 71 11.52 14.50 2.66
C ASP A 71 11.89 13.62 3.87
N LYS A 72 10.97 13.52 4.84
CA LYS A 72 11.21 12.85 6.11
C LYS A 72 11.41 11.34 5.96
N ALA A 73 10.77 10.71 4.98
CA ALA A 73 11.00 9.30 4.70
C ALA A 73 12.44 9.07 4.23
N THR A 74 12.93 9.90 3.30
CA THR A 74 14.33 9.86 2.85
C THR A 74 15.33 10.13 3.98
N ASP A 75 14.99 10.99 4.94
CA ASP A 75 15.83 11.35 6.09
C ASP A 75 15.69 10.40 7.30
N GLN A 76 15.06 9.24 7.18
CA GLN A 76 14.82 8.32 8.30
C GLN A 76 16.12 7.93 9.04
N MET A 77 17.16 7.49 8.32
CA MET A 77 18.45 7.08 8.93
C MET A 77 19.21 8.26 9.55
N LYS A 78 19.11 9.45 8.94
CA LYS A 78 19.69 10.69 9.47
C LYS A 78 19.01 11.05 10.79
N THR A 79 17.68 10.97 10.83
CA THR A 79 16.87 11.24 12.02
C THR A 79 17.15 10.23 13.13
N TRP A 80 17.24 8.94 12.80
CA TRP A 80 17.61 7.89 13.76
C TRP A 80 18.98 8.18 14.42
N LYS A 81 20.00 8.51 13.61
CA LYS A 81 21.34 8.86 14.10
C LYS A 81 21.29 10.10 14.99
N ALA A 82 20.57 11.13 14.56
CA ALA A 82 20.45 12.39 15.31
C ALA A 82 19.75 12.20 16.67
N ASN A 83 18.70 11.38 16.72
CA ASN A 83 17.93 11.11 17.95
C ASN A 83 18.72 10.36 19.01
N ARG A 84 19.77 9.61 18.64
CA ARG A 84 20.71 8.99 19.60
C ARG A 84 21.69 9.98 20.22
N GLY A 85 21.79 11.20 19.70
CA GLY A 85 22.66 12.25 20.22
C GLY A 85 24.13 11.80 20.34
N SER A 86 24.67 11.90 21.56
CA SER A 86 26.06 11.55 21.89
C SER A 86 26.23 10.13 22.45
N GLN A 87 25.20 9.29 22.43
CA GLN A 87 25.29 7.90 22.89
C GLN A 87 26.34 7.13 22.07
N LYS A 88 27.15 6.32 22.76
CA LYS A 88 28.06 5.40 22.07
C LYS A 88 27.24 4.35 21.30
N PRO A 89 27.71 3.88 20.13
CA PRO A 89 27.11 2.72 19.47
C PRO A 89 27.06 1.53 20.43
N ASP A 90 25.98 0.76 20.36
CA ASP A 90 25.86 -0.46 21.16
C ASP A 90 26.89 -1.50 20.71
N VAL A 91 27.27 -2.39 21.62
CA VAL A 91 28.11 -3.54 21.27
C VAL A 91 27.25 -4.49 20.45
N LEU A 92 27.72 -4.82 19.25
CA LEU A 92 27.09 -5.81 18.39
C LEU A 92 27.14 -7.20 19.06
N THR A 93 26.02 -7.92 19.01
CA THR A 93 25.89 -9.26 19.58
C THR A 93 25.28 -10.25 18.58
N THR A 94 25.46 -11.55 18.82
CA THR A 94 24.67 -12.62 18.16
C THR A 94 23.26 -12.67 18.74
N GLY A 95 22.36 -13.45 18.13
CA GLY A 95 21.00 -13.65 18.65
C GLY A 95 20.96 -14.18 20.09
N GLY A 96 21.99 -14.90 20.53
CA GLY A 96 22.16 -15.37 21.91
C GLY A 96 22.75 -14.33 22.88
N GLY A 97 23.01 -13.10 22.44
CA GLY A 97 23.55 -12.02 23.27
C GLY A 97 25.08 -12.03 23.45
N HIS A 98 25.82 -12.84 22.68
CA HIS A 98 27.29 -12.91 22.77
C HIS A 98 27.93 -11.76 22.00
N PRO A 99 28.88 -11.00 22.57
CA PRO A 99 29.55 -9.89 21.88
C PRO A 99 30.37 -10.38 20.69
N VAL A 100 30.31 -9.64 19.57
CA VAL A 100 30.99 -9.98 18.32
C VAL A 100 32.25 -9.14 18.16
N GLY A 101 33.40 -9.79 17.90
CA GLY A 101 34.68 -9.13 17.67
C GLY A 101 34.84 -8.55 16.26
N ASP A 102 34.56 -9.36 15.23
CA ASP A 102 34.58 -8.96 13.82
C ASP A 102 33.39 -9.59 13.09
N LYS A 103 32.66 -8.78 12.31
CA LYS A 103 31.49 -9.17 11.50
C LYS A 103 31.70 -8.86 10.02
N LEU A 104 32.89 -8.41 9.64
CA LEU A 104 33.23 -8.05 8.27
C LEU A 104 34.00 -9.16 7.54
N ASN A 105 34.52 -10.15 8.28
CA ASN A 105 35.33 -11.23 7.75
C ASN A 105 34.86 -12.59 8.28
N LEU A 106 34.91 -13.60 7.43
CA LEU A 106 34.67 -15.00 7.81
C LEU A 106 35.88 -15.59 8.52
N GLN A 107 35.66 -16.56 9.39
CA GLN A 107 36.71 -17.37 9.97
C GLN A 107 37.18 -18.45 8.98
N THR A 108 38.44 -18.40 8.59
CA THR A 108 39.03 -19.32 7.60
C THR A 108 40.30 -20.01 8.11
N ALA A 109 40.65 -21.15 7.50
CA ALA A 109 41.92 -21.85 7.75
C ALA A 109 43.11 -21.12 7.10
N GLY A 110 43.49 -19.97 7.66
CA GLY A 110 44.52 -19.07 7.12
C GLY A 110 43.96 -18.10 6.08
N PRO A 111 44.73 -17.07 5.67
CA PRO A 111 44.21 -15.91 4.92
C PRO A 111 43.55 -16.21 3.56
N ARG A 112 43.77 -17.39 2.99
CA ARG A 112 43.18 -17.86 1.71
C ARG A 112 42.60 -19.26 1.83
N GLY A 113 42.38 -19.75 3.05
CA GLY A 113 41.83 -21.08 3.30
C GLY A 113 40.30 -21.11 3.23
N PRO A 114 39.70 -22.31 3.33
CA PRO A 114 38.25 -22.47 3.38
C PRO A 114 37.63 -21.90 4.67
N LEU A 115 36.33 -21.60 4.60
CA LEU A 115 35.46 -21.28 5.75
C LEU A 115 35.44 -22.44 6.75
N LEU A 116 35.32 -22.11 8.04
CA LEU A 116 35.15 -23.07 9.12
C LEU A 116 33.72 -23.08 9.64
N VAL A 117 33.18 -24.27 9.94
CA VAL A 117 31.86 -24.45 10.57
C VAL A 117 31.78 -23.80 11.95
N GLN A 118 32.92 -23.63 12.63
CA GLN A 118 32.99 -23.01 13.95
C GLN A 118 32.76 -21.49 13.92
N ASP A 119 32.61 -20.88 12.74
CA ASP A 119 32.15 -19.49 12.60
C ASP A 119 30.64 -19.39 12.92
N VAL A 120 30.35 -19.40 14.22
CA VAL A 120 28.97 -19.33 14.74
C VAL A 120 28.35 -17.94 14.57
N VAL A 121 29.16 -16.88 14.40
CA VAL A 121 28.65 -15.53 14.10
C VAL A 121 28.06 -15.51 12.70
N PHE A 122 28.80 -16.02 11.70
CA PHE A 122 28.30 -16.16 10.33
C PHE A 122 27.04 -17.04 10.29
N THR A 123 27.10 -18.21 10.95
CA THR A 123 26.00 -19.18 10.91
C THR A 123 24.72 -18.62 11.54
N ASP A 124 24.82 -17.94 12.68
CA ASP A 124 23.68 -17.28 13.36
C ASP A 124 23.03 -16.21 12.49
N GLU A 125 23.83 -15.29 11.95
CA GLU A 125 23.33 -14.22 11.07
C GLU A 125 22.69 -14.77 9.80
N MET A 126 23.42 -15.62 9.07
CA MET A 126 22.98 -16.11 7.77
C MET A 126 21.69 -16.93 7.91
N ALA A 127 21.60 -17.76 8.95
CA ALA A 127 20.41 -18.57 9.19
C ALA A 127 19.16 -17.73 9.53
N HIS A 128 19.33 -16.60 10.21
CA HIS A 128 18.22 -15.67 10.46
C HIS A 128 17.85 -14.90 9.18
N PHE A 129 18.83 -14.42 8.41
CA PHE A 129 18.62 -13.76 7.11
C PHE A 129 17.77 -14.63 6.16
N ASP A 130 18.12 -15.92 6.06
CA ASP A 130 17.39 -16.90 5.23
C ASP A 130 15.93 -17.11 5.66
N ARG A 131 15.54 -16.66 6.86
CA ARG A 131 14.20 -16.83 7.45
C ARG A 131 13.45 -15.51 7.66
N GLU A 132 13.92 -14.39 7.11
CA GLU A 132 13.25 -13.10 7.25
C GLU A 132 11.87 -13.04 6.57
N ARG A 133 11.65 -13.82 5.51
CA ARG A 133 10.40 -13.77 4.72
C ARG A 133 9.36 -14.70 5.32
N ILE A 134 8.19 -14.12 5.60
CA ILE A 134 6.94 -14.84 5.87
C ILE A 134 6.06 -14.79 4.61
N PRO A 135 5.03 -15.65 4.49
CA PRO A 135 4.05 -15.51 3.41
C PRO A 135 3.44 -14.11 3.41
N GLU A 136 3.33 -13.49 2.24
CA GLU A 136 2.54 -12.26 2.11
C GLU A 136 1.05 -12.58 2.30
N ARG A 137 0.22 -11.54 2.47
CA ARG A 137 -1.24 -11.74 2.46
C ARG A 137 -1.67 -12.22 1.07
N VAL A 138 -2.50 -13.27 1.01
CA VAL A 138 -3.01 -13.84 -0.25
C VAL A 138 -3.73 -12.79 -1.11
N VAL A 139 -4.37 -11.81 -0.48
CA VAL A 139 -4.92 -10.60 -1.07
C VAL A 139 -4.46 -9.40 -0.26
N HIS A 140 -4.40 -8.22 -0.89
CA HIS A 140 -3.97 -7.00 -0.21
C HIS A 140 -2.52 -7.03 0.31
N ALA A 141 -1.61 -7.67 -0.44
CA ALA A 141 -0.20 -7.82 -0.06
C ALA A 141 0.51 -6.46 0.05
N LYS A 142 0.45 -5.63 -1.00
CA LYS A 142 1.04 -4.28 -0.97
C LYS A 142 0.23 -3.31 -0.13
N GLY A 143 0.85 -2.64 0.84
CA GLY A 143 0.13 -1.70 1.70
C GLY A 143 1.00 -0.75 2.52
N ALA A 144 0.33 0.15 3.22
CA ALA A 144 0.90 1.13 4.14
C ALA A 144 0.15 1.07 5.47
N GLY A 145 0.84 1.28 6.59
CA GLY A 145 0.23 1.26 7.92
C GLY A 145 0.54 2.51 8.72
N ALA A 146 -0.37 2.87 9.61
CA ALA A 146 -0.21 3.97 10.56
C ALA A 146 -1.09 3.74 11.79
N PHE A 147 -0.82 4.51 12.84
CA PHE A 147 -1.53 4.46 14.11
C PHE A 147 -2.09 5.82 14.48
N GLY A 148 -3.05 5.81 15.40
CA GLY A 148 -3.54 7.02 16.05
C GLY A 148 -4.71 6.71 16.97
N TYR A 149 -5.79 7.46 16.84
CA TYR A 149 -6.96 7.28 17.70
C TYR A 149 -8.29 7.47 16.95
N PHE A 150 -9.32 6.84 17.50
CA PHE A 150 -10.71 7.14 17.24
C PHE A 150 -11.27 7.96 18.40
N GLU A 151 -11.99 9.05 18.09
CA GLU A 151 -12.67 9.90 19.06
C GLU A 151 -14.18 9.88 18.80
N VAL A 152 -14.99 9.62 19.82
CA VAL A 152 -16.46 9.74 19.73
C VAL A 152 -16.83 11.22 19.75
N THR A 153 -17.61 11.67 18.77
CA THR A 153 -18.09 13.06 18.69
C THR A 153 -19.60 13.18 18.83
N HIS A 154 -20.34 12.08 18.62
CA HIS A 154 -21.80 12.04 18.68
C HIS A 154 -22.26 10.77 19.38
N ASP A 155 -23.34 10.89 20.15
CA ASP A 155 -23.92 9.78 20.89
C ASP A 155 -24.79 8.88 19.99
N ILE A 156 -24.39 7.60 19.93
CA ILE A 156 -25.13 6.52 19.25
C ILE A 156 -25.49 5.36 20.18
N THR A 157 -25.41 5.55 21.50
CA THR A 157 -25.64 4.50 22.52
C THR A 157 -27.06 3.90 22.44
N ARG A 158 -28.03 4.69 21.95
CA ARG A 158 -29.39 4.21 21.61
C ARG A 158 -29.41 3.04 20.61
N TYR A 159 -28.37 2.88 19.79
CA TYR A 159 -28.25 1.80 18.80
C TYR A 159 -27.25 0.72 19.22
N CYS A 160 -26.25 1.06 20.03
CA CYS A 160 -25.09 0.20 20.25
C CYS A 160 -24.54 0.34 21.68
N LYS A 161 -24.41 -0.78 22.41
CA LYS A 161 -23.81 -0.85 23.74
C LYS A 161 -22.28 -0.98 23.74
N ALA A 162 -21.64 -0.98 22.58
CA ALA A 162 -20.19 -1.20 22.49
C ALA A 162 -19.42 -0.07 23.16
N LYS A 163 -18.50 -0.43 24.07
CA LYS A 163 -17.74 0.54 24.87
C LYS A 163 -16.93 1.53 24.03
N VAL A 164 -16.54 1.19 22.80
CA VAL A 164 -15.86 2.11 21.89
C VAL A 164 -16.68 3.38 21.59
N PHE A 165 -18.02 3.33 21.74
CA PHE A 165 -18.95 4.45 21.50
C PHE A 165 -19.59 5.02 22.78
N GLU A 166 -19.10 4.62 23.96
CA GLU A 166 -19.78 4.79 25.25
C GLU A 166 -20.11 6.23 25.65
N HIS A 167 -19.23 7.19 25.34
CA HIS A 167 -19.46 8.61 25.63
C HIS A 167 -18.72 9.50 24.65
N VAL A 168 -19.30 10.66 24.35
CA VAL A 168 -18.66 11.71 23.55
C VAL A 168 -17.35 12.15 24.24
N GLY A 169 -16.29 12.33 23.45
CA GLY A 169 -14.93 12.61 23.91
C GLY A 169 -14.11 11.37 24.28
N LYS A 170 -14.71 10.16 24.30
CA LYS A 170 -13.94 8.93 24.49
C LYS A 170 -12.94 8.76 23.35
N THR A 171 -11.68 8.52 23.68
CA THR A 171 -10.65 8.17 22.70
C THR A 171 -10.25 6.71 22.83
N THR A 172 -10.12 6.03 21.68
CA THR A 172 -9.70 4.63 21.58
C THR A 172 -8.50 4.54 20.66
N PRO A 173 -7.37 3.93 21.08
CA PRO A 173 -6.22 3.74 20.19
C PRO A 173 -6.62 2.92 18.95
N ILE A 174 -6.06 3.27 17.79
CA ILE A 174 -6.29 2.51 16.54
C ILE A 174 -4.99 2.18 15.80
N ALA A 175 -5.04 1.08 15.06
CA ALA A 175 -4.09 0.75 14.00
C ALA A 175 -4.83 0.66 12.67
N VAL A 176 -4.27 1.23 11.61
CA VAL A 176 -4.85 1.24 10.27
C VAL A 176 -3.86 0.66 9.27
N ARG A 177 -4.38 -0.15 8.34
CA ARG A 177 -3.63 -0.60 7.17
C ARG A 177 -4.42 -0.31 5.90
N PHE A 178 -3.77 0.40 4.99
CA PHE A 178 -4.21 0.61 3.62
C PHE A 178 -3.51 -0.36 2.68
N SER A 179 -4.12 -0.67 1.55
CA SER A 179 -3.53 -1.58 0.56
C SER A 179 -4.17 -1.48 -0.81
N THR A 180 -3.50 -1.98 -1.84
CA THR A 180 -4.15 -2.48 -3.07
C THR A 180 -4.75 -3.86 -2.80
N VAL A 181 -5.18 -4.62 -3.81
CA VAL A 181 -5.82 -5.95 -3.66
C VAL A 181 -5.05 -7.04 -4.39
N ALA A 182 -4.88 -6.91 -5.70
CA ALA A 182 -4.43 -8.01 -6.56
C ALA A 182 -2.91 -8.19 -6.57
N GLY A 183 -2.18 -7.07 -6.56
CA GLY A 183 -0.72 -7.04 -6.64
C GLY A 183 -0.02 -7.66 -5.42
N GLU A 184 1.12 -8.28 -5.68
CA GLU A 184 2.01 -8.85 -4.68
C GLU A 184 2.81 -7.75 -3.95
N SER A 185 3.62 -8.10 -2.95
CA SER A 185 4.31 -7.14 -2.07
C SER A 185 5.19 -6.12 -2.78
N GLY A 186 5.73 -6.44 -3.97
CA GLY A 186 6.56 -5.55 -4.79
C GLY A 186 5.81 -4.80 -5.89
N SER A 187 4.47 -4.87 -5.93
CA SER A 187 3.66 -4.15 -6.94
C SER A 187 3.57 -2.65 -6.65
N ALA A 188 3.16 -1.86 -7.65
CA ALA A 188 3.00 -0.41 -7.50
C ALA A 188 1.69 -0.01 -6.79
N ASP A 189 1.74 1.07 -6.02
CA ASP A 189 0.58 1.60 -5.27
C ASP A 189 -0.45 2.29 -6.17
N THR A 190 -0.01 2.95 -7.24
CA THR A 190 -0.85 3.79 -8.13
C THR A 190 -1.42 2.98 -9.30
N VAL A 191 -2.03 1.83 -9.02
CA VAL A 191 -2.69 0.97 -10.01
C VAL A 191 -4.20 0.96 -9.82
N ARG A 192 -4.95 0.72 -10.91
CA ARG A 192 -6.41 0.64 -10.83
C ARG A 192 -6.81 -0.63 -10.08
N ASP A 193 -7.31 -0.47 -8.88
CA ASP A 193 -7.68 -1.56 -7.96
C ASP A 193 -8.59 -0.97 -6.88
N PRO A 194 -9.44 -1.74 -6.16
CA PRO A 194 -9.96 -1.27 -4.88
C PRO A 194 -8.80 -0.97 -3.93
N ARG A 195 -9.08 -0.24 -2.85
CA ARG A 195 -8.13 -0.06 -1.75
C ARG A 195 -8.67 -0.66 -0.47
N GLY A 196 -7.87 -1.49 0.18
CA GLY A 196 -8.12 -1.92 1.55
C GLY A 196 -8.02 -0.74 2.49
N PHE A 197 -8.91 -0.68 3.48
CA PHE A 197 -8.89 0.31 4.55
C PHE A 197 -9.37 -0.36 5.84
N ALA A 198 -8.48 -1.17 6.42
CA ALA A 198 -8.74 -1.91 7.65
C ALA A 198 -8.38 -1.07 8.88
N VAL A 199 -9.27 -1.07 9.88
CA VAL A 199 -9.10 -0.33 11.14
C VAL A 199 -9.25 -1.30 12.31
N LYS A 200 -8.24 -1.39 13.17
CA LYS A 200 -8.27 -2.09 14.45
C LYS A 200 -8.45 -1.06 15.55
N PHE A 201 -9.44 -1.25 16.42
CA PHE A 201 -9.70 -0.44 17.60
C PHE A 201 -9.34 -1.28 18.83
N TYR A 202 -8.43 -0.78 19.66
CA TYR A 202 -8.04 -1.46 20.89
C TYR A 202 -8.99 -1.04 22.03
N THR A 203 -10.12 -1.74 22.15
CA THR A 203 -11.18 -1.40 23.12
C THR A 203 -10.99 -2.13 24.45
N GLU A 204 -11.70 -1.70 25.49
CA GLU A 204 -11.69 -2.37 26.80
C GLU A 204 -12.35 -3.76 26.77
N ASP A 205 -13.20 -4.03 25.78
CA ASP A 205 -13.88 -5.33 25.58
C ASP A 205 -13.20 -6.17 24.48
N GLY A 206 -11.90 -5.95 24.26
CA GLY A 206 -11.10 -6.61 23.24
C GLY A 206 -10.93 -5.78 21.96
N ASN A 207 -10.20 -6.32 21.00
CA ASN A 207 -10.03 -5.65 19.71
C ASN A 207 -11.34 -5.68 18.91
N TRP A 208 -11.66 -4.56 18.26
CA TRP A 208 -12.65 -4.52 17.17
C TRP A 208 -11.92 -4.29 15.86
N ASP A 209 -12.15 -5.13 14.86
CA ASP A 209 -11.57 -4.94 13.51
C ASP A 209 -12.64 -4.63 12.47
N LEU A 210 -12.68 -3.38 12.02
CA LEU A 210 -13.46 -2.97 10.86
C LEU A 210 -12.61 -3.10 9.60
N THR A 211 -12.68 -4.27 8.97
CA THR A 211 -11.90 -4.65 7.78
C THR A 211 -12.55 -4.16 6.49
N GLY A 212 -12.55 -2.84 6.30
CA GLY A 212 -13.23 -2.19 5.18
C GLY A 212 -12.39 -2.01 3.91
N ASN A 213 -13.03 -1.38 2.92
CA ASN A 213 -12.44 -0.97 1.63
C ASN A 213 -12.78 0.50 1.33
N ASN A 214 -12.17 1.07 0.30
CA ASN A 214 -12.50 2.41 -0.21
C ASN A 214 -13.80 2.48 -1.05
N THR A 215 -14.58 1.39 -1.08
CA THR A 215 -15.84 1.24 -1.79
C THR A 215 -16.94 0.72 -0.85
N PRO A 216 -18.19 1.20 -0.97
CA PRO A 216 -19.31 0.71 -0.16
C PRO A 216 -19.84 -0.67 -0.59
N ILE A 217 -19.33 -1.24 -1.69
CA ILE A 217 -19.84 -2.47 -2.31
C ILE A 217 -18.68 -3.39 -2.74
N PHE A 218 -18.99 -4.59 -3.20
CA PHE A 218 -18.01 -5.52 -3.75
C PHE A 218 -18.48 -6.16 -5.06
N PHE A 219 -17.60 -6.94 -5.70
CA PHE A 219 -17.84 -7.56 -7.01
C PHE A 219 -18.80 -8.77 -6.97
N ILE A 220 -18.97 -9.39 -5.80
CA ILE A 220 -19.74 -10.61 -5.63
C ILE A 220 -20.50 -10.55 -4.30
N ARG A 221 -21.56 -11.35 -4.21
CA ARG A 221 -22.46 -11.42 -3.05
C ARG A 221 -22.48 -12.78 -2.34
N ASP A 222 -21.62 -13.71 -2.74
CA ASP A 222 -21.49 -15.03 -2.13
C ASP A 222 -20.01 -15.42 -2.01
N ALA A 223 -19.57 -15.75 -0.79
CA ALA A 223 -18.16 -16.02 -0.48
C ALA A 223 -17.59 -17.21 -1.24
N MET A 224 -18.43 -18.13 -1.72
CA MET A 224 -18.00 -19.29 -2.51
C MET A 224 -17.26 -18.87 -3.79
N LEU A 225 -17.61 -17.71 -4.37
CA LEU A 225 -16.97 -17.21 -5.59
C LEU A 225 -15.68 -16.43 -5.32
N PHE A 226 -15.35 -16.14 -4.06
CA PHE A 226 -14.22 -15.27 -3.72
C PHE A 226 -12.87 -15.83 -4.19
N PRO A 227 -12.51 -17.11 -3.98
CA PRO A 227 -11.26 -17.66 -4.49
C PRO A 227 -11.16 -17.56 -6.03
N SER A 228 -12.23 -17.90 -6.75
CA SER A 228 -12.28 -17.80 -8.21
C SER A 228 -12.14 -16.35 -8.69
N PHE A 229 -12.83 -15.41 -8.04
CA PHE A 229 -12.66 -13.98 -8.31
C PHE A 229 -11.21 -13.56 -8.13
N ILE A 230 -10.58 -13.88 -6.99
CA ILE A 230 -9.20 -13.50 -6.72
C ILE A 230 -8.22 -14.14 -7.71
N HIS A 231 -8.42 -15.41 -8.10
CA HIS A 231 -7.63 -16.05 -9.15
C HIS A 231 -7.74 -15.29 -10.48
N SER A 232 -8.95 -14.89 -10.87
CA SER A 232 -9.19 -14.14 -12.12
C SER A 232 -8.42 -12.81 -12.18
N GLN A 233 -8.21 -12.16 -11.04
CA GLN A 233 -7.52 -10.86 -10.95
C GLN A 233 -5.99 -10.98 -10.80
N LYS A 234 -5.50 -12.19 -10.54
CA LYS A 234 -4.08 -12.46 -10.33
C LYS A 234 -3.47 -13.04 -11.60
N ARG A 235 -2.52 -13.95 -11.44
CA ARG A 235 -1.64 -14.42 -12.49
C ARG A 235 -2.22 -15.68 -13.11
N ASN A 236 -2.14 -15.78 -14.42
CA ASN A 236 -2.44 -17.01 -15.14
C ASN A 236 -1.54 -18.15 -14.62
N PRO A 237 -2.10 -19.35 -14.37
CA PRO A 237 -1.36 -20.44 -13.73
C PRO A 237 -0.19 -20.99 -14.56
N GLN A 238 -0.20 -20.82 -15.87
CA GLN A 238 0.86 -21.29 -16.76
C GLN A 238 1.88 -20.18 -17.07
N THR A 239 1.41 -18.98 -17.42
CA THR A 239 2.30 -17.90 -17.88
C THR A 239 2.81 -17.01 -16.76
N HIS A 240 2.17 -17.06 -15.59
CA HIS A 240 2.43 -16.20 -14.44
C HIS A 240 2.24 -14.68 -14.73
N MET A 241 1.58 -14.33 -15.84
CA MET A 241 1.24 -12.98 -16.25
C MET A 241 -0.19 -12.60 -15.85
N LYS A 242 -0.48 -11.29 -15.80
CA LYS A 242 -1.88 -10.82 -15.75
C LYS A 242 -2.58 -11.14 -17.07
N ASP A 243 -3.83 -11.55 -17.00
CA ASP A 243 -4.55 -12.13 -18.12
C ASP A 243 -5.93 -11.46 -18.29
N PRO A 244 -6.13 -10.66 -19.36
CA PRO A 244 -7.39 -9.97 -19.58
C PRO A 244 -8.55 -10.94 -19.88
N ASP A 245 -8.31 -12.12 -20.45
CA ASP A 245 -9.37 -13.11 -20.66
C ASP A 245 -9.87 -13.63 -19.32
N MET A 246 -8.97 -13.97 -18.39
CA MET A 246 -9.37 -14.43 -17.05
C MET A 246 -10.22 -13.39 -16.32
N VAL A 247 -9.77 -12.13 -16.32
CA VAL A 247 -10.46 -11.01 -15.66
C VAL A 247 -11.86 -10.83 -16.24
N TRP A 248 -11.95 -10.67 -17.55
CA TRP A 248 -13.19 -10.28 -18.21
C TRP A 248 -14.14 -11.43 -18.47
N ASP A 249 -13.67 -12.68 -18.59
CA ASP A 249 -14.55 -13.84 -18.65
C ASP A 249 -15.30 -13.99 -17.32
N PHE A 250 -14.61 -13.92 -16.18
CA PHE A 250 -15.25 -13.98 -14.87
C PHE A 250 -16.28 -12.86 -14.69
N TRP A 251 -15.90 -11.59 -14.90
CA TRP A 251 -16.83 -10.47 -14.73
C TRP A 251 -18.00 -10.51 -15.73
N SER A 252 -17.77 -10.93 -16.98
CA SER A 252 -18.85 -11.03 -17.97
C SER A 252 -19.81 -12.17 -17.69
N LEU A 253 -19.37 -13.26 -17.04
CA LEU A 253 -20.24 -14.36 -16.60
C LEU A 253 -20.96 -14.06 -15.29
N ARG A 254 -20.44 -13.13 -14.48
CA ARG A 254 -20.94 -12.75 -13.16
C ARG A 254 -21.43 -11.29 -13.15
N PRO A 255 -22.60 -10.99 -13.73
CA PRO A 255 -23.11 -9.63 -13.88
C PRO A 255 -23.40 -8.93 -12.55
N GLU A 256 -23.47 -9.64 -11.42
CA GLU A 256 -23.50 -9.03 -10.08
C GLU A 256 -22.29 -8.11 -9.81
N SER A 257 -21.19 -8.29 -10.55
CA SER A 257 -19.98 -7.48 -10.45
C SER A 257 -20.11 -6.09 -11.05
N LEU A 258 -21.11 -5.84 -11.90
CA LEU A 258 -21.23 -4.61 -12.70
C LEU A 258 -21.13 -3.34 -11.85
N HIS A 259 -21.75 -3.32 -10.67
CA HIS A 259 -21.76 -2.12 -9.81
C HIS A 259 -20.35 -1.75 -9.34
N GLN A 260 -19.60 -2.72 -8.83
CA GLN A 260 -18.23 -2.50 -8.38
C GLN A 260 -17.26 -2.35 -9.56
N VAL A 261 -17.48 -3.00 -10.69
CA VAL A 261 -16.71 -2.76 -11.93
C VAL A 261 -16.90 -1.31 -12.39
N SER A 262 -18.13 -0.79 -12.41
CA SER A 262 -18.36 0.63 -12.73
C SER A 262 -17.68 1.57 -11.74
N PHE A 263 -17.69 1.27 -10.44
CA PHE A 263 -16.95 2.07 -9.45
C PHE A 263 -15.43 2.02 -9.68
N LEU A 264 -14.88 0.81 -9.88
CA LEU A 264 -13.45 0.58 -10.11
C LEU A 264 -12.92 1.31 -11.34
N PHE A 265 -13.69 1.35 -12.43
CA PHE A 265 -13.26 2.01 -13.66
C PHE A 265 -13.65 3.49 -13.74
N SER A 266 -14.35 4.02 -12.73
CA SER A 266 -14.47 5.47 -12.52
C SER A 266 -13.14 6.09 -12.09
N ASP A 267 -13.11 7.41 -11.93
CA ASP A 267 -11.92 8.12 -11.44
C ASP A 267 -11.47 7.61 -10.05
N ARG A 268 -12.41 7.13 -9.22
CA ARG A 268 -12.11 6.62 -7.86
C ARG A 268 -11.36 5.29 -7.83
N GLY A 269 -11.11 4.66 -8.98
CA GLY A 269 -10.23 3.50 -9.08
C GLY A 269 -8.74 3.82 -8.89
N LEU A 270 -8.37 5.10 -8.94
CA LEU A 270 -7.01 5.59 -8.81
C LEU A 270 -6.96 6.75 -7.79
N PRO A 271 -7.20 6.50 -6.50
CA PRO A 271 -7.11 7.56 -5.50
C PRO A 271 -5.67 8.11 -5.42
N ASP A 272 -5.57 9.42 -5.18
CA ASP A 272 -4.29 10.11 -4.98
C ASP A 272 -3.78 9.86 -3.55
N GLY A 273 -3.03 8.76 -3.38
CA GLY A 273 -2.60 8.29 -2.07
C GLY A 273 -3.75 7.79 -1.19
N HIS A 274 -3.43 7.40 0.05
CA HIS A 274 -4.41 6.81 0.96
C HIS A 274 -5.28 7.85 1.68
N ARG A 275 -4.81 9.09 1.77
CA ARG A 275 -5.46 10.17 2.54
C ARG A 275 -6.69 10.74 1.81
N HIS A 276 -6.73 10.64 0.49
CA HIS A 276 -7.77 11.24 -0.35
C HIS A 276 -8.85 10.27 -0.81
N MET A 277 -9.08 9.20 -0.05
CA MET A 277 -10.17 8.25 -0.27
C MET A 277 -11.03 8.10 0.98
N ASN A 278 -12.31 7.81 0.78
CA ASN A 278 -13.17 7.34 1.87
C ASN A 278 -12.83 5.89 2.22
N GLY A 279 -13.34 5.42 3.35
CA GLY A 279 -13.52 3.98 3.56
C GLY A 279 -14.91 3.64 4.08
N TYR A 280 -15.20 2.34 4.02
CA TYR A 280 -16.51 1.78 4.29
C TYR A 280 -16.34 0.40 4.89
N GLY A 281 -17.21 0.03 5.83
CA GLY A 281 -17.35 -1.36 6.23
C GLY A 281 -17.87 -2.27 5.12
N SER A 282 -18.48 -1.66 4.09
CA SER A 282 -19.15 -2.25 2.93
C SER A 282 -20.36 -3.12 3.30
N HIS A 283 -20.15 -4.15 4.11
CA HIS A 283 -21.18 -5.05 4.61
C HIS A 283 -22.22 -4.33 5.47
N THR A 284 -23.39 -4.94 5.52
CA THR A 284 -24.35 -4.67 6.59
C THR A 284 -23.86 -5.36 7.85
N PHE A 285 -23.87 -4.65 8.98
CA PHE A 285 -23.61 -5.19 10.32
C PHE A 285 -24.86 -5.02 11.16
N LYS A 286 -24.84 -5.57 12.37
CA LYS A 286 -25.91 -5.43 13.35
C LYS A 286 -25.36 -4.71 14.58
N LEU A 287 -26.11 -3.73 15.08
CA LEU A 287 -25.84 -3.04 16.33
C LEU A 287 -26.89 -3.45 17.36
N VAL A 288 -26.47 -3.61 18.61
CA VAL A 288 -27.31 -4.01 19.73
C VAL A 288 -27.13 -3.02 20.87
N ASN A 289 -28.21 -2.41 21.35
CA ASN A 289 -28.16 -1.46 22.46
C ASN A 289 -28.20 -2.17 23.83
N ALA A 290 -28.21 -1.38 24.91
CA ALA A 290 -28.21 -1.89 26.29
C ALA A 290 -29.48 -2.68 26.63
N ASP A 291 -30.61 -2.35 26.01
CA ASP A 291 -31.91 -3.01 26.19
C ASP A 291 -32.04 -4.28 25.33
N GLY A 292 -31.03 -4.61 24.53
CA GLY A 292 -31.04 -5.77 23.62
C GLY A 292 -31.81 -5.54 22.32
N GLU A 293 -32.23 -4.31 22.04
CA GLU A 293 -32.84 -3.93 20.77
C GLU A 293 -31.78 -3.93 19.67
N ARG A 294 -32.20 -4.29 18.46
CA ARG A 294 -31.29 -4.52 17.33
C ARG A 294 -31.66 -3.65 16.15
N VAL A 295 -30.64 -3.12 15.51
CA VAL A 295 -30.74 -2.47 14.20
C VAL A 295 -29.63 -2.97 13.29
N TYR A 296 -29.85 -2.91 11.98
CA TYR A 296 -28.78 -3.08 11.02
C TYR A 296 -28.08 -1.74 10.75
N CYS A 297 -26.80 -1.80 10.40
CA CYS A 297 -26.02 -0.61 10.06
C CYS A 297 -25.06 -0.81 8.90
N LYS A 298 -24.62 0.31 8.31
CA LYS A 298 -23.47 0.40 7.41
C LYS A 298 -22.48 1.42 7.98
N PHE A 299 -21.19 1.09 8.03
CA PHE A 299 -20.14 2.01 8.46
C PHE A 299 -19.56 2.80 7.28
N HIS A 300 -19.41 4.12 7.44
CA HIS A 300 -18.79 5.03 6.47
C HIS A 300 -17.77 5.91 7.18
N TYR A 301 -16.59 6.10 6.61
CA TYR A 301 -15.60 7.04 7.12
C TYR A 301 -15.08 7.90 5.97
N LYS A 302 -15.53 9.16 5.97
CA LYS A 302 -15.32 10.10 4.87
C LYS A 302 -14.03 10.89 5.10
N THR A 303 -13.19 11.01 4.08
CA THR A 303 -11.91 11.74 4.21
C THR A 303 -12.18 13.22 4.50
N ASP A 304 -11.50 13.76 5.51
CA ASP A 304 -11.54 15.19 5.82
C ASP A 304 -10.57 15.99 4.93
N GLN A 305 -9.77 15.32 4.08
CA GLN A 305 -8.84 15.93 3.13
C GLN A 305 -9.46 16.15 1.74
N GLY A 306 -10.69 15.67 1.54
CA GLY A 306 -11.38 15.68 0.26
C GLY A 306 -10.95 14.54 -0.66
N ILE A 307 -11.91 14.07 -1.48
CA ILE A 307 -11.64 13.06 -2.51
C ILE A 307 -10.76 13.65 -3.60
N LYS A 308 -9.67 12.95 -3.92
CA LYS A 308 -8.76 13.30 -5.01
C LYS A 308 -8.28 12.03 -5.68
N ASN A 309 -8.21 12.05 -7.02
CA ASN A 309 -7.83 10.92 -7.84
C ASN A 309 -6.71 11.31 -8.81
N LEU A 310 -5.90 10.34 -9.20
CA LEU A 310 -4.92 10.46 -10.26
C LEU A 310 -5.58 10.21 -11.62
N THR A 311 -5.08 10.88 -12.66
CA THR A 311 -5.39 10.47 -14.03
C THR A 311 -4.67 9.16 -14.34
N VAL A 312 -5.08 8.46 -15.40
CA VAL A 312 -4.44 7.20 -15.80
C VAL A 312 -2.95 7.42 -16.12
N GLU A 313 -2.64 8.50 -16.84
CA GLU A 313 -1.27 8.82 -17.26
C GLU A 313 -0.36 9.13 -16.07
N GLU A 314 -0.87 9.86 -15.08
CA GLU A 314 -0.12 10.18 -13.88
C GLU A 314 0.08 8.94 -13.00
N ALA A 315 -0.94 8.10 -12.89
CA ALA A 315 -0.86 6.84 -12.17
C ALA A 315 0.18 5.89 -12.79
N ASP A 316 0.22 5.77 -14.12
CA ASP A 316 1.21 4.99 -14.86
C ASP A 316 2.63 5.54 -14.66
N ARG A 317 2.79 6.87 -14.72
CA ARG A 317 4.09 7.52 -14.46
C ARG A 317 4.57 7.27 -13.03
N LEU A 318 3.69 7.39 -12.03
CA LEU A 318 4.02 7.13 -10.63
C LEU A 318 4.31 5.65 -10.38
N ALA A 319 3.59 4.73 -11.02
CA ALA A 319 3.85 3.31 -10.88
C ALA A 319 5.27 2.93 -11.32
N ALA A 320 5.83 3.63 -12.30
CA ALA A 320 7.21 3.45 -12.75
C ALA A 320 8.24 4.23 -11.90
N THR A 321 7.92 5.45 -11.47
CA THR A 321 8.90 6.38 -10.84
C THR A 321 8.91 6.31 -9.31
N ASN A 322 7.81 5.92 -8.70
CA ASN A 322 7.66 5.72 -7.26
C ASN A 322 6.58 4.65 -7.00
N PRO A 323 6.92 3.36 -7.11
CA PRO A 323 5.96 2.27 -6.87
C PRO A 323 5.41 2.26 -5.42
N ASP A 324 6.03 2.99 -4.50
CA ASP A 324 5.67 3.12 -3.09
C ASP A 324 5.02 4.48 -2.77
N TYR A 325 4.39 5.11 -3.77
CA TYR A 325 3.79 6.44 -3.66
C TYR A 325 2.84 6.59 -2.46
N GLY A 326 1.96 5.63 -2.22
CA GLY A 326 0.98 5.68 -1.12
C GLY A 326 1.66 5.55 0.25
N ILE A 327 2.69 4.70 0.35
CA ILE A 327 3.53 4.57 1.54
C ILE A 327 4.24 5.89 1.84
N ALA A 328 4.92 6.45 0.83
CA ALA A 328 5.70 7.69 0.98
C ALA A 328 4.81 8.90 1.33
N ASP A 329 3.65 9.04 0.68
CA ASP A 329 2.67 10.09 0.97
C ASP A 329 2.19 10.04 2.43
N LEU A 330 1.75 8.86 2.89
CA LEU A 330 1.23 8.71 4.25
C LEU A 330 2.31 8.96 5.30
N PHE A 331 3.50 8.38 5.10
CA PHE A 331 4.62 8.54 6.03
C PHE A 331 5.00 10.01 6.17
N ASN A 332 5.21 10.70 5.05
CA ASN A 332 5.62 12.10 5.04
C ASN A 332 4.54 13.02 5.58
N ALA A 333 3.25 12.76 5.31
CA ALA A 333 2.16 13.54 5.89
C ALA A 333 2.21 13.49 7.43
N ILE A 334 2.29 12.29 8.01
CA ILE A 334 2.35 12.12 9.47
C ILE A 334 3.64 12.69 10.05
N ALA A 335 4.79 12.44 9.43
CA ALA A 335 6.09 12.93 9.91
C ALA A 335 6.18 14.47 9.90
N ASN A 336 5.39 15.14 9.06
CA ASN A 336 5.29 16.60 9.00
C ASN A 336 4.16 17.19 9.85
N GLY A 337 3.45 16.39 10.65
CA GLY A 337 2.33 16.85 11.48
C GLY A 337 1.01 17.07 10.72
N ASN A 338 0.96 16.73 9.41
CA ASN A 338 -0.23 16.81 8.57
C ASN A 338 -1.08 15.54 8.73
N TYR A 339 -1.59 15.33 9.94
CA TYR A 339 -2.30 14.11 10.32
C TYR A 339 -3.59 13.92 9.51
N PRO A 340 -3.69 12.88 8.66
CA PRO A 340 -4.93 12.61 7.96
C PRO A 340 -6.00 12.12 8.95
N SER A 341 -7.23 12.46 8.63
CA SER A 341 -8.40 12.14 9.44
C SER A 341 -9.65 11.91 8.61
N TRP A 342 -10.56 11.12 9.17
CA TRP A 342 -11.83 10.76 8.56
C TRP A 342 -12.96 10.92 9.56
N THR A 343 -14.04 11.58 9.15
CA THR A 343 -15.27 11.61 9.94
C THR A 343 -16.03 10.30 9.77
N PHE A 344 -16.33 9.63 10.89
CA PHE A 344 -16.98 8.33 10.97
C PHE A 344 -18.51 8.48 11.13
N TYR A 345 -19.25 7.72 10.35
CA TYR A 345 -20.71 7.73 10.27
C TYR A 345 -21.27 6.30 10.24
N ILE A 346 -22.54 6.20 10.59
CA ILE A 346 -23.36 5.01 10.34
C ILE A 346 -24.59 5.37 9.50
N GLN A 347 -25.07 4.45 8.68
CA GLN A 347 -26.49 4.39 8.33
C GLN A 347 -27.16 3.38 9.25
N VAL A 348 -28.43 3.59 9.57
CA VAL A 348 -29.22 2.68 10.42
C VAL A 348 -30.48 2.24 9.67
N MET A 349 -30.75 0.94 9.67
CA MET A 349 -31.95 0.32 9.11
C MET A 349 -32.55 -0.60 10.18
N THR A 350 -33.83 -0.40 10.51
CA THR A 350 -34.56 -1.29 11.43
C THR A 350 -34.81 -2.66 10.79
N PHE A 351 -35.10 -3.67 11.60
CA PHE A 351 -35.45 -5.00 11.10
C PHE A 351 -36.71 -4.96 10.23
N GLU A 352 -37.71 -4.13 10.60
CA GLU A 352 -38.92 -3.96 9.81
C GLU A 352 -38.65 -3.30 8.44
N GLN A 353 -37.74 -2.33 8.39
CA GLN A 353 -37.31 -1.72 7.13
C GLN A 353 -36.55 -2.72 6.25
N ALA A 354 -35.75 -3.62 6.85
CA ALA A 354 -35.00 -4.64 6.13
C ALA A 354 -35.93 -5.62 5.38
N GLU A 355 -37.02 -6.06 6.01
CA GLU A 355 -38.03 -6.94 5.39
C GLU A 355 -38.75 -6.27 4.20
N LYS A 356 -38.86 -4.94 4.22
CA LYS A 356 -39.56 -4.15 3.19
C LYS A 356 -38.59 -3.54 2.17
N PHE A 357 -37.29 -3.79 2.28
CA PHE A 357 -36.30 -3.17 1.41
C PHE A 357 -36.39 -3.77 0.00
N ARG A 358 -36.36 -2.91 -1.01
CA ARG A 358 -36.56 -3.30 -2.43
C ARG A 358 -35.49 -4.25 -2.99
N PHE A 359 -34.35 -4.35 -2.31
CA PHE A 359 -33.27 -5.30 -2.61
C PHE A 359 -33.00 -6.10 -1.34
N ASN A 360 -32.25 -7.20 -1.45
CA ASN A 360 -31.68 -7.83 -0.27
C ASN A 360 -30.77 -6.83 0.49
N PRO A 361 -31.09 -6.43 1.74
CA PRO A 361 -30.31 -5.45 2.49
C PRO A 361 -28.93 -5.97 2.92
N PHE A 362 -28.70 -7.28 2.74
CA PHE A 362 -27.44 -7.98 3.04
C PHE A 362 -26.64 -8.35 1.78
N ASP A 363 -27.10 -7.94 0.59
CA ASP A 363 -26.34 -8.11 -0.64
C ASP A 363 -25.22 -7.06 -0.73
N LEU A 364 -23.97 -7.53 -0.69
CA LEU A 364 -22.77 -6.68 -0.73
C LEU A 364 -22.59 -5.91 -2.04
N THR A 365 -23.34 -6.22 -3.10
CA THR A 365 -23.35 -5.46 -4.35
C THR A 365 -24.32 -4.27 -4.32
N LYS A 366 -25.05 -4.07 -3.20
CA LYS A 366 -26.05 -3.01 -3.03
C LYS A 366 -25.64 -1.99 -1.98
N VAL A 367 -25.93 -0.72 -2.28
CA VAL A 367 -25.88 0.38 -1.31
C VAL A 367 -27.27 0.67 -0.73
N TRP A 368 -27.29 1.24 0.47
CA TRP A 368 -28.48 1.90 1.00
C TRP A 368 -28.46 3.37 0.59
N SER A 369 -29.50 3.84 -0.10
CA SER A 369 -29.57 5.22 -0.58
C SER A 369 -29.46 6.20 0.59
N HIS A 370 -28.56 7.18 0.51
CA HIS A 370 -28.43 8.21 1.55
C HIS A 370 -29.69 9.07 1.69
N LYS A 371 -30.57 9.12 0.67
CA LYS A 371 -31.87 9.80 0.76
C LYS A 371 -32.83 9.09 1.70
N GLU A 372 -32.78 7.76 1.74
CA GLU A 372 -33.66 6.92 2.55
C GLU A 372 -33.05 6.64 3.92
N TYR A 373 -31.73 6.45 3.96
CA TYR A 373 -30.95 6.13 5.15
C TYR A 373 -29.81 7.15 5.27
N PRO A 374 -30.06 8.32 5.87
CA PRO A 374 -29.04 9.36 5.98
C PRO A 374 -27.85 8.93 6.85
N LEU A 375 -26.71 9.58 6.63
CA LEU A 375 -25.51 9.37 7.45
C LEU A 375 -25.71 10.01 8.82
N ILE A 376 -25.53 9.22 9.87
CA ILE A 376 -25.55 9.65 11.27
C ILE A 376 -24.09 9.77 11.72
N PRO A 377 -23.62 10.95 12.15
CA PRO A 377 -22.26 11.12 12.62
C PRO A 377 -22.02 10.34 13.92
N VAL A 378 -20.80 9.86 14.12
CA VAL A 378 -20.40 9.08 15.30
C VAL A 378 -19.11 9.63 15.92
N GLY A 379 -18.08 9.85 15.10
CA GLY A 379 -16.74 10.12 15.61
C GLY A 379 -15.75 10.52 14.54
N LYS A 380 -14.46 10.52 14.90
CA LYS A 380 -13.36 10.89 14.03
C LYS A 380 -12.20 9.90 14.18
N LEU A 381 -11.68 9.43 13.05
CA LEU A 381 -10.43 8.66 12.97
C LEU A 381 -9.29 9.64 12.66
N VAL A 382 -8.19 9.58 13.42
CA VAL A 382 -7.00 10.41 13.20
C VAL A 382 -5.76 9.53 13.20
N LEU A 383 -4.90 9.66 12.19
CA LEU A 383 -3.62 8.96 12.12
C LEU A 383 -2.48 9.94 12.38
N ASN A 384 -1.80 9.76 13.51
CA ASN A 384 -0.79 10.70 14.00
C ASN A 384 0.54 10.05 14.36
N ARG A 385 0.71 8.73 14.10
CA ARG A 385 1.94 8.02 14.39
C ARG A 385 2.29 7.04 13.27
N ASN A 386 3.48 7.20 12.70
CA ASN A 386 4.07 6.24 11.77
C ASN A 386 4.50 4.97 12.51
N PRO A 387 4.56 3.80 11.83
CA PRO A 387 5.20 2.63 12.38
C PRO A 387 6.69 2.90 12.66
N VAL A 388 7.23 2.33 13.73
CA VAL A 388 8.68 2.40 13.99
C VAL A 388 9.39 1.32 13.19
N ASN A 389 8.84 0.10 13.16
CA ASN A 389 9.29 -0.98 12.30
C ASN A 389 8.13 -1.48 11.42
N TYR A 390 8.25 -1.31 10.11
CA TYR A 390 7.19 -1.70 9.16
C TYR A 390 6.83 -3.19 9.24
N PHE A 391 7.82 -4.08 9.33
CA PHE A 391 7.57 -5.52 9.35
C PHE A 391 6.80 -5.95 10.60
N ALA A 392 7.25 -5.50 11.78
CA ALA A 392 6.63 -5.83 13.06
C ALA A 392 5.21 -5.24 13.23
N GLU A 393 5.00 -4.02 12.72
CA GLU A 393 3.80 -3.24 13.01
C GLU A 393 2.79 -3.19 11.86
N VAL A 394 3.20 -3.47 10.63
CA VAL A 394 2.34 -3.40 9.44
C VAL A 394 2.25 -4.75 8.74
N GLU A 395 3.38 -5.39 8.44
CA GLU A 395 3.36 -6.67 7.73
C GLU A 395 2.72 -7.76 8.60
N GLN A 396 3.09 -7.82 9.88
CA GLN A 396 2.53 -8.77 10.84
C GLN A 396 1.16 -8.39 11.43
N ALA A 397 0.61 -7.22 11.07
CA ALA A 397 -0.74 -6.84 11.49
C ALA A 397 -1.80 -7.83 10.96
N ALA A 398 -2.75 -8.22 11.80
CA ALA A 398 -3.83 -9.13 11.48
C ALA A 398 -5.16 -8.47 11.88
N PHE A 399 -6.05 -8.33 10.92
CA PHE A 399 -7.37 -7.73 11.12
C PHE A 399 -8.44 -8.75 10.81
N ASP A 400 -9.25 -9.13 11.79
CA ASP A 400 -10.23 -10.21 11.66
C ASP A 400 -11.64 -9.65 11.77
N PRO A 401 -12.50 -9.70 10.72
CA PRO A 401 -13.88 -9.24 10.84
C PRO A 401 -14.68 -9.97 11.94
N SER A 402 -14.24 -11.13 12.43
CA SER A 402 -14.83 -11.81 13.59
C SER A 402 -14.51 -11.14 14.94
N ASN A 403 -13.52 -10.25 15.00
CA ASN A 403 -13.21 -9.46 16.20
C ASN A 403 -14.26 -8.35 16.33
N MET A 404 -15.38 -8.67 16.97
CA MET A 404 -16.46 -7.73 17.26
C MET A 404 -16.77 -7.75 18.77
N PRO A 405 -16.64 -6.61 19.49
CA PRO A 405 -16.99 -6.54 20.91
C PRO A 405 -18.51 -6.52 21.11
N PRO A 406 -19.01 -6.75 22.34
CA PRO A 406 -20.43 -6.71 22.65
C PRO A 406 -21.11 -5.42 22.15
N GLY A 407 -22.24 -5.57 21.46
CA GLY A 407 -22.96 -4.46 20.82
C GLY A 407 -22.74 -4.33 19.32
N ILE A 408 -21.71 -4.96 18.76
CA ILE A 408 -21.47 -5.06 17.31
C ILE A 408 -21.51 -6.54 16.92
N GLU A 409 -22.33 -6.89 15.95
CA GLU A 409 -22.54 -8.27 15.51
C GLU A 409 -22.58 -8.35 13.96
N PRO A 410 -22.30 -9.53 13.37
CA PRO A 410 -22.45 -9.70 11.93
C PRO A 410 -23.94 -9.72 11.52
N SER A 411 -24.20 -9.39 10.25
CA SER A 411 -25.49 -9.63 9.60
C SER A 411 -25.47 -10.96 8.80
N PRO A 412 -26.62 -11.40 8.24
CA PRO A 412 -26.68 -12.55 7.34
C PRO A 412 -26.02 -12.36 5.95
N ASP A 413 -25.28 -11.28 5.71
CA ASP A 413 -24.52 -11.08 4.46
C ASP A 413 -23.57 -12.27 4.22
N LYS A 414 -23.83 -13.04 3.15
CA LYS A 414 -23.08 -14.27 2.83
C LYS A 414 -21.58 -14.03 2.66
N MET A 415 -21.19 -12.86 2.15
CA MET A 415 -19.78 -12.50 2.04
C MET A 415 -19.18 -12.25 3.41
N LEU A 416 -19.87 -11.48 4.27
CA LEU A 416 -19.41 -11.23 5.64
C LEU A 416 -19.25 -12.55 6.40
N GLN A 417 -20.24 -13.45 6.32
CA GLN A 417 -20.22 -14.76 6.97
C GLN A 417 -18.99 -15.59 6.58
N GLY A 418 -18.63 -15.64 5.29
CA GLY A 418 -17.40 -16.31 4.84
C GLY A 418 -16.11 -15.67 5.39
N ARG A 419 -16.10 -14.34 5.53
CA ARG A 419 -14.95 -13.60 6.07
C ARG A 419 -14.75 -13.81 7.57
N LEU A 420 -15.80 -14.11 8.35
CA LEU A 420 -15.68 -14.42 9.78
C LEU A 420 -14.78 -15.64 10.02
N PHE A 421 -14.78 -16.61 9.11
CA PHE A 421 -13.88 -17.77 9.15
C PHE A 421 -12.52 -17.47 8.51
N SER A 422 -12.53 -16.92 7.30
CA SER A 422 -11.35 -16.89 6.42
C SER A 422 -10.15 -16.12 6.97
N TYR A 423 -10.37 -15.03 7.72
CA TYR A 423 -9.29 -14.17 8.21
C TYR A 423 -8.49 -14.82 9.35
N PRO A 424 -9.12 -15.29 10.45
CA PRO A 424 -8.40 -16.03 11.47
C PRO A 424 -7.67 -17.27 10.92
N ASP A 425 -8.27 -17.95 9.94
CA ASP A 425 -7.66 -19.10 9.28
C ASP A 425 -6.37 -18.73 8.53
N THR A 426 -6.43 -17.74 7.62
CA THR A 426 -5.23 -17.32 6.88
C THR A 426 -4.15 -16.72 7.79
N HIS A 427 -4.53 -16.10 8.91
CA HIS A 427 -3.56 -15.58 9.90
C HIS A 427 -2.81 -16.68 10.64
N ARG A 428 -3.48 -17.78 11.01
CA ARG A 428 -2.82 -18.94 11.61
C ARG A 428 -1.77 -19.56 10.68
N HIS A 429 -2.03 -19.55 9.38
CA HIS A 429 -1.05 -19.97 8.37
C HIS A 429 0.08 -18.95 8.18
N ARG A 430 -0.28 -17.68 7.94
CA ARG A 430 0.67 -16.63 7.53
C ARG A 430 1.63 -16.22 8.64
N LEU A 431 1.14 -16.15 9.87
CA LEU A 431 1.87 -15.63 11.03
C LEU A 431 2.15 -16.69 12.09
N GLY A 432 1.32 -17.73 12.16
CA GLY A 432 1.42 -18.81 13.13
C GLY A 432 0.21 -18.87 14.08
N ALA A 433 0.08 -20.00 14.78
CA ALA A 433 -1.07 -20.27 15.66
C ALA A 433 -1.28 -19.19 16.74
N ASN A 434 -0.18 -18.62 17.25
CA ASN A 434 -0.18 -17.61 18.31
C ASN A 434 -0.08 -16.16 17.79
N TYR A 435 -0.52 -15.87 16.55
CA TYR A 435 -0.39 -14.52 15.95
C TYR A 435 -1.01 -13.38 16.76
N LEU A 436 -2.00 -13.67 17.62
CA LEU A 436 -2.63 -12.70 18.53
C LEU A 436 -1.69 -12.25 19.66
N GLN A 437 -0.59 -12.97 19.91
CA GLN A 437 0.43 -12.59 20.89
C GLN A 437 1.48 -11.62 20.28
N ILE A 438 1.48 -11.43 18.95
CA ILE A 438 2.31 -10.41 18.31
C ILE A 438 1.85 -9.02 18.79
N PRO A 439 2.75 -8.10 19.19
CA PRO A 439 2.37 -6.86 19.89
C PRO A 439 1.29 -6.01 19.20
N VAL A 440 1.32 -5.88 17.88
CA VAL A 440 0.31 -5.09 17.13
C VAL A 440 -1.06 -5.79 17.05
N ASN A 441 -1.12 -7.09 17.31
CA ASN A 441 -2.37 -7.87 17.28
C ASN A 441 -2.95 -8.08 18.67
N CYS A 442 -2.12 -7.92 19.70
CA CYS A 442 -2.50 -8.11 21.09
C CYS A 442 -3.61 -7.13 21.50
N PRO A 443 -4.71 -7.59 22.11
CA PRO A 443 -5.75 -6.71 22.66
C PRO A 443 -5.29 -6.10 23.99
N PHE A 444 -4.21 -5.32 23.96
CA PHE A 444 -3.51 -4.82 25.16
C PHE A 444 -4.36 -3.92 26.09
N ARG A 445 -5.55 -3.49 25.64
CA ARG A 445 -6.54 -2.73 26.41
C ARG A 445 -7.53 -3.61 27.17
N ALA A 446 -7.50 -4.93 26.94
CA ALA A 446 -8.34 -5.92 27.59
C ALA A 446 -7.48 -6.98 28.28
N ARG A 447 -8.06 -7.68 29.26
CA ARG A 447 -7.42 -8.85 29.88
C ARG A 447 -7.82 -10.12 29.13
N VAL A 448 -6.86 -10.76 28.46
CA VAL A 448 -7.07 -12.08 27.87
C VAL A 448 -6.94 -13.14 28.96
N ALA A 449 -8.03 -13.85 29.23
CA ALA A 449 -8.06 -14.94 30.21
C ALA A 449 -9.03 -16.02 29.71
N ASN A 450 -8.52 -17.20 29.39
CA ASN A 450 -9.29 -18.28 28.77
C ASN A 450 -8.62 -19.66 28.96
N TYR A 451 -9.07 -20.65 28.19
CA TYR A 451 -8.62 -22.03 28.27
C TYR A 451 -7.71 -22.47 27.11
N GLN A 452 -7.26 -21.54 26.26
CA GLN A 452 -6.31 -21.82 25.19
C GLN A 452 -4.88 -21.86 25.75
N ARG A 453 -4.05 -22.79 25.27
CA ARG A 453 -2.67 -23.02 25.73
C ARG A 453 -1.75 -23.41 24.58
N ASP A 454 -0.45 -23.31 24.82
CA ASP A 454 0.65 -23.89 24.05
C ASP A 454 0.78 -23.28 22.64
N GLY A 455 1.00 -24.11 21.63
CA GLY A 455 1.24 -23.69 20.25
C GLY A 455 2.65 -23.15 20.00
N PRO A 456 3.12 -23.15 18.73
CA PRO A 456 4.43 -22.63 18.36
C PRO A 456 4.57 -21.15 18.73
N MET A 457 5.79 -20.74 19.11
CA MET A 457 6.11 -19.37 19.51
C MET A 457 5.16 -18.80 20.57
N CYS A 458 4.88 -19.57 21.64
CA CYS A 458 4.20 -19.03 22.81
C CYS A 458 5.10 -17.99 23.50
N MET A 459 4.72 -16.71 23.41
CA MET A 459 5.57 -15.56 23.77
C MET A 459 5.41 -15.08 25.21
N HIS A 460 4.30 -15.43 25.85
CA HIS A 460 4.00 -15.05 27.23
C HIS A 460 4.17 -16.24 28.17
N ASP A 461 3.72 -16.11 29.42
CA ASP A 461 3.76 -17.16 30.45
C ASP A 461 2.75 -18.31 30.22
N ASN A 462 2.08 -18.36 29.06
CA ASN A 462 1.05 -19.34 28.71
C ASN A 462 -0.11 -19.40 29.73
N GLN A 463 -0.41 -18.28 30.41
CA GLN A 463 -1.40 -18.21 31.52
C GLN A 463 -1.00 -19.05 32.76
N GLY A 464 0.29 -19.41 32.88
CA GLY A 464 0.88 -20.06 34.05
C GLY A 464 0.20 -21.37 34.46
N GLY A 465 0.07 -21.57 35.77
CA GLY A 465 -0.55 -22.77 36.36
C GLY A 465 -2.09 -22.72 36.46
N ALA A 466 -2.76 -21.80 35.76
CA ALA A 466 -4.22 -21.70 35.81
C ALA A 466 -4.90 -22.93 35.18
N PRO A 467 -6.01 -23.45 35.77
CA PRO A 467 -6.77 -24.56 35.18
C PRO A 467 -7.09 -24.34 33.71
N ASN A 468 -6.88 -25.36 32.88
CA ASN A 468 -6.97 -25.29 31.42
C ASN A 468 -8.22 -25.98 30.85
N TYR A 469 -9.23 -26.29 31.68
CA TYR A 469 -10.50 -26.87 31.27
C TYR A 469 -11.71 -26.13 31.85
N TYR A 470 -12.84 -26.16 31.13
CA TYR A 470 -14.11 -25.54 31.53
C TYR A 470 -15.27 -26.53 31.36
N PRO A 471 -16.23 -26.62 32.31
CA PRO A 471 -16.25 -25.94 33.60
C PRO A 471 -15.21 -26.51 34.58
N ASN A 472 -14.85 -25.77 35.63
CA ASN A 472 -13.96 -26.21 36.71
C ASN A 472 -14.40 -25.67 38.07
N SER A 473 -13.89 -26.25 39.16
CA SER A 473 -14.19 -25.85 40.55
C SER A 473 -13.02 -25.10 41.21
N PHE A 474 -12.12 -24.52 40.42
CA PHE A 474 -10.86 -23.93 40.87
C PHE A 474 -10.77 -22.43 40.56
N SER A 475 -11.92 -21.79 40.35
CA SER A 475 -12.03 -20.34 40.14
C SER A 475 -11.24 -19.79 38.95
N ALA A 476 -11.07 -20.60 37.89
CA ALA A 476 -10.50 -20.12 36.64
C ALA A 476 -11.53 -19.23 35.87
N PRO A 477 -11.19 -18.65 34.71
CA PRO A 477 -12.06 -17.70 34.00
C PRO A 477 -13.49 -18.20 33.74
N GLU A 478 -14.49 -17.35 34.02
CA GLU A 478 -15.93 -17.66 33.89
C GLU A 478 -16.60 -16.89 32.75
N THR A 479 -17.69 -17.47 32.22
CA THR A 479 -18.54 -16.80 31.22
C THR A 479 -19.33 -15.63 31.83
N GLN A 480 -19.74 -14.68 30.99
CA GLN A 480 -20.44 -13.46 31.39
C GLN A 480 -21.76 -13.33 30.61
N PRO A 481 -22.91 -13.78 31.15
CA PRO A 481 -24.18 -13.88 30.41
C PRO A 481 -24.71 -12.57 29.81
N GLN A 482 -24.33 -11.41 30.37
CA GLN A 482 -24.70 -10.09 29.86
C GLN A 482 -24.10 -9.76 28.47
N PHE A 483 -23.08 -10.52 28.04
CA PHE A 483 -22.43 -10.36 26.74
C PHE A 483 -22.90 -11.37 25.68
N MET A 484 -23.91 -12.18 25.99
CA MET A 484 -24.52 -13.08 25.01
C MET A 484 -24.97 -12.33 23.76
N GLU A 485 -24.82 -12.99 22.62
CA GLU A 485 -25.22 -12.47 21.32
C GLU A 485 -26.73 -12.33 21.22
N SER A 486 -27.17 -11.40 20.38
CA SER A 486 -28.59 -11.16 20.17
C SER A 486 -29.28 -12.31 19.42
N LYS A 487 -30.37 -12.81 20.00
CA LYS A 487 -31.17 -13.91 19.43
C LYS A 487 -32.11 -13.39 18.35
N PHE A 488 -32.18 -14.04 17.19
CA PHE A 488 -33.19 -13.77 16.16
C PHE A 488 -33.78 -15.09 15.65
N GLN A 489 -35.04 -15.06 15.22
CA GLN A 489 -35.72 -16.23 14.68
C GLN A 489 -35.33 -16.41 13.21
N VAL A 490 -35.14 -17.66 12.81
CA VAL A 490 -34.91 -18.07 11.43
C VAL A 490 -35.89 -19.19 11.13
N SER A 491 -36.64 -19.09 10.05
CA SER A 491 -37.57 -20.12 9.58
C SER A 491 -37.40 -20.29 8.08
N ALA A 492 -36.54 -21.22 7.67
CA ALA A 492 -36.24 -21.51 6.27
C ALA A 492 -35.66 -22.93 6.13
N ASP A 493 -35.74 -23.51 4.93
CA ASP A 493 -34.98 -24.72 4.62
C ASP A 493 -33.47 -24.41 4.57
N VAL A 494 -32.65 -25.41 4.91
CA VAL A 494 -31.21 -25.31 4.77
C VAL A 494 -30.81 -25.78 3.37
N ALA A 495 -30.53 -24.83 2.46
CA ALA A 495 -30.18 -25.12 1.07
C ALA A 495 -29.17 -24.12 0.48
N ARG A 496 -28.67 -24.41 -0.73
CA ARG A 496 -27.86 -23.48 -1.53
C ARG A 496 -28.76 -22.60 -2.38
N TYR A 497 -29.24 -21.50 -1.81
CA TYR A 497 -30.09 -20.55 -2.53
C TYR A 497 -29.27 -19.73 -3.54
N ASN A 498 -29.65 -19.86 -4.82
CA ASN A 498 -29.11 -19.06 -5.90
C ASN A 498 -29.41 -17.57 -5.66
N SER A 499 -28.44 -16.71 -5.92
CA SER A 499 -28.59 -15.26 -5.86
C SER A 499 -28.05 -14.58 -7.12
N SER A 500 -27.79 -15.34 -8.20
CA SER A 500 -27.26 -14.80 -9.45
C SER A 500 -28.29 -14.00 -10.24
N ASP A 501 -29.56 -14.31 -10.04
CA ASP A 501 -30.75 -13.72 -10.67
C ASP A 501 -31.33 -12.52 -9.91
N GLU A 502 -30.82 -12.21 -8.72
CA GLU A 502 -31.11 -10.93 -8.06
C GLU A 502 -30.65 -9.74 -8.93
N ASP A 503 -31.26 -8.56 -8.74
CA ASP A 503 -31.01 -7.37 -9.56
C ASP A 503 -29.52 -7.01 -9.66
N ASN A 504 -29.02 -6.88 -10.89
CA ASN A 504 -27.60 -6.60 -11.17
C ASN A 504 -27.37 -5.23 -11.83
N VAL A 505 -28.43 -4.45 -12.06
CA VAL A 505 -28.38 -3.32 -13.01
C VAL A 505 -29.01 -2.03 -12.49
N THR A 506 -29.95 -2.07 -11.56
CA THR A 506 -30.73 -0.88 -11.16
C THR A 506 -29.86 0.15 -10.47
N GLN A 507 -29.02 -0.27 -9.51
CA GLN A 507 -28.10 0.66 -8.85
C GLN A 507 -26.93 1.07 -9.76
N VAL A 508 -26.51 0.20 -10.69
CA VAL A 508 -25.49 0.52 -11.72
C VAL A 508 -25.98 1.62 -12.64
N ARG A 509 -27.24 1.52 -13.10
CA ARG A 509 -27.90 2.57 -13.90
C ARG A 509 -27.97 3.88 -13.13
N THR A 510 -28.34 3.82 -11.85
CA THR A 510 -28.39 5.01 -10.99
C THR A 510 -27.02 5.66 -10.86
N PHE A 511 -25.97 4.87 -10.61
CA PHE A 511 -24.59 5.37 -10.57
C PHE A 511 -24.20 6.07 -11.88
N TYR A 512 -24.43 5.41 -13.03
CA TYR A 512 -24.08 5.95 -14.35
C TYR A 512 -24.86 7.23 -14.71
N THR A 513 -26.16 7.26 -14.43
CA THR A 513 -27.06 8.33 -14.91
C THR A 513 -27.25 9.48 -13.93
N GLN A 514 -27.15 9.24 -12.63
CA GLN A 514 -27.48 10.22 -11.59
C GLN A 514 -26.29 10.61 -10.71
N VAL A 515 -25.26 9.77 -10.60
CA VAL A 515 -24.08 10.07 -9.77
C VAL A 515 -22.96 10.67 -10.60
N LEU A 516 -22.68 10.08 -11.76
CA LEU A 516 -21.62 10.56 -12.64
C LEU A 516 -22.10 11.75 -13.49
N ASN A 517 -21.20 12.71 -13.72
CA ASN A 517 -21.36 13.70 -14.77
C ASN A 517 -20.91 13.14 -16.13
N GLU A 518 -21.02 13.95 -17.19
CA GLU A 518 -20.74 13.50 -18.55
C GLU A 518 -19.26 13.17 -18.80
N GLU A 519 -18.35 13.98 -18.27
CA GLU A 519 -16.91 13.74 -18.42
C GLU A 519 -16.46 12.48 -17.67
N GLU A 520 -17.03 12.25 -16.49
CA GLU A 520 -16.80 11.04 -15.71
C GLU A 520 -17.35 9.79 -16.43
N ARG A 521 -18.53 9.87 -17.05
CA ARG A 521 -19.06 8.79 -17.90
C ARG A 521 -18.15 8.49 -19.09
N GLN A 522 -17.61 9.53 -19.72
CA GLN A 522 -16.66 9.37 -20.82
C GLN A 522 -15.39 8.65 -20.35
N ARG A 523 -14.76 9.12 -19.27
CA ARG A 523 -13.56 8.49 -18.70
C ARG A 523 -13.83 7.06 -18.25
N LEU A 524 -14.98 6.80 -17.61
CA LEU A 524 -15.41 5.45 -17.25
C LEU A 524 -15.43 4.50 -18.47
N CYS A 525 -16.05 4.93 -19.57
CA CYS A 525 -16.12 4.11 -20.79
C CYS A 525 -14.73 3.91 -21.43
N GLN A 526 -13.88 4.94 -21.43
CA GLN A 526 -12.50 4.86 -21.92
C GLN A 526 -11.65 3.90 -21.09
N ASN A 527 -11.72 4.00 -19.77
CA ASN A 527 -11.00 3.12 -18.85
C ASN A 527 -11.44 1.66 -19.02
N LEU A 528 -12.75 1.41 -19.11
CA LEU A 528 -13.30 0.06 -19.34
C LEU A 528 -12.85 -0.50 -20.67
N ALA A 529 -13.08 0.21 -21.78
CA ALA A 529 -12.70 -0.26 -23.11
C ALA A 529 -11.17 -0.45 -23.23
N GLY A 530 -10.38 0.43 -22.60
CA GLY A 530 -8.92 0.35 -22.59
C GLY A 530 -8.38 -0.90 -21.90
N SER A 531 -9.09 -1.41 -20.88
CA SER A 531 -8.76 -2.70 -20.24
C SER A 531 -9.37 -3.90 -20.97
N LEU A 532 -10.64 -3.81 -21.37
CA LEU A 532 -11.40 -4.90 -22.00
C LEU A 532 -10.91 -5.25 -23.41
N LYS A 533 -10.27 -4.32 -24.14
CA LYS A 533 -9.73 -4.57 -25.48
C LYS A 533 -8.72 -5.72 -25.56
N GLY A 534 -8.10 -6.07 -24.43
CA GLY A 534 -7.15 -7.19 -24.36
C GLY A 534 -7.82 -8.57 -24.34
N ALA A 535 -9.11 -8.65 -24.06
CA ALA A 535 -9.84 -9.91 -23.99
C ALA A 535 -10.36 -10.36 -25.37
N GLN A 536 -10.68 -11.64 -25.52
CA GLN A 536 -11.26 -12.21 -26.73
C GLN A 536 -12.61 -11.58 -27.10
N LEU A 537 -12.90 -11.51 -28.41
CA LEU A 537 -14.08 -10.81 -28.94
C LEU A 537 -15.41 -11.32 -28.36
N PHE A 538 -15.53 -12.61 -28.04
CA PHE A 538 -16.76 -13.16 -27.44
C PHE A 538 -16.97 -12.67 -25.99
N ILE A 539 -15.88 -12.46 -25.25
CA ILE A 539 -15.90 -11.88 -23.89
C ILE A 539 -16.26 -10.41 -23.97
N GLN A 540 -15.63 -9.67 -24.90
CA GLN A 540 -15.96 -8.28 -25.17
C GLN A 540 -17.45 -8.11 -25.48
N LYS A 541 -18.00 -8.97 -26.35
CA LYS A 541 -19.43 -8.98 -26.69
C LYS A 541 -20.31 -9.18 -25.47
N ARG A 542 -20.04 -10.21 -24.66
CA ARG A 542 -20.82 -10.53 -23.45
C ARG A 542 -20.81 -9.38 -22.44
N MET A 543 -19.64 -8.77 -22.21
CA MET A 543 -19.54 -7.63 -21.30
C MET A 543 -20.31 -6.41 -21.81
N VAL A 544 -20.26 -6.13 -23.12
CA VAL A 544 -21.06 -5.06 -23.73
C VAL A 544 -22.56 -5.31 -23.55
N GLU A 545 -23.04 -6.55 -23.69
CA GLU A 545 -24.44 -6.92 -23.44
C GLU A 545 -24.85 -6.64 -21.99
N ASN A 546 -24.01 -7.03 -21.02
CA ASN A 546 -24.22 -6.71 -19.60
C ASN A 546 -24.30 -5.19 -19.35
N LEU A 547 -23.43 -4.40 -19.99
CA LEU A 547 -23.45 -2.93 -19.88
C LEU A 547 -24.70 -2.32 -20.52
N LYS A 548 -25.19 -2.85 -21.65
CA LYS A 548 -26.44 -2.42 -22.29
C LYS A 548 -27.65 -2.69 -21.40
N ALA A 549 -27.66 -3.81 -20.67
CA ALA A 549 -28.69 -4.12 -19.68
C ALA A 549 -28.72 -3.11 -18.53
N ALA A 550 -27.55 -2.60 -18.11
CA ALA A 550 -27.47 -1.47 -17.19
C ALA A 550 -27.99 -0.18 -17.83
N HIS A 551 -27.47 0.23 -18.98
CA HIS A 551 -27.98 1.36 -19.75
C HIS A 551 -27.51 1.30 -21.22
N PRO A 552 -28.39 1.54 -22.23
CA PRO A 552 -28.00 1.44 -23.65
C PRO A 552 -26.82 2.33 -24.04
N ASP A 553 -26.80 3.59 -23.60
CA ASP A 553 -25.68 4.52 -23.86
C ASP A 553 -24.34 4.00 -23.31
N TYR A 554 -24.39 3.40 -22.12
CA TYR A 554 -23.19 2.89 -21.45
C TYR A 554 -22.54 1.77 -22.26
N GLY A 555 -23.33 0.78 -22.68
CA GLY A 555 -22.85 -0.30 -23.53
C GLY A 555 -22.42 0.17 -24.93
N ASN A 556 -23.18 1.08 -25.56
CA ASN A 556 -22.88 1.58 -26.90
C ASN A 556 -21.58 2.38 -26.97
N ARG A 557 -21.27 3.19 -25.95
CA ARG A 557 -20.01 3.94 -25.87
C ARG A 557 -18.81 3.01 -25.76
N VAL A 558 -18.87 2.02 -24.87
CA VAL A 558 -17.81 1.01 -24.71
C VAL A 558 -17.65 0.20 -26.00
N GLU A 559 -18.74 -0.23 -26.63
CA GLU A 559 -18.72 -0.96 -27.90
C GLU A 559 -18.04 -0.14 -29.01
N THR A 560 -18.34 1.15 -29.11
CA THR A 560 -17.74 2.06 -30.11
C THR A 560 -16.23 2.17 -29.92
N LEU A 561 -15.77 2.33 -28.67
CA LEU A 561 -14.34 2.38 -28.34
C LEU A 561 -13.64 1.05 -28.64
N LEU A 562 -14.25 -0.08 -28.31
CA LEU A 562 -13.70 -1.40 -28.63
C LEU A 562 -13.60 -1.62 -30.15
N LYS A 563 -14.61 -1.22 -30.93
CA LYS A 563 -14.54 -1.27 -32.40
C LYS A 563 -13.35 -0.48 -32.93
N LYS A 564 -13.08 0.71 -32.37
CA LYS A 564 -11.88 1.51 -32.69
C LYS A 564 -10.59 0.77 -32.35
N TYR A 565 -10.43 0.29 -31.12
CA TYR A 565 -9.21 -0.43 -30.69
C TYR A 565 -8.97 -1.71 -31.49
N ASN A 566 -10.02 -2.49 -31.76
CA ASN A 566 -9.91 -3.73 -32.53
C ASN A 566 -9.55 -3.47 -34.01
N ALA A 567 -9.99 -2.33 -34.58
CA ALA A 567 -9.59 -1.93 -35.92
C ALA A 567 -8.13 -1.45 -35.98
N GLU A 568 -7.66 -0.74 -34.95
CA GLU A 568 -6.26 -0.31 -34.81
C GLU A 568 -5.32 -1.53 -34.65
N ALA A 569 -5.66 -2.47 -33.75
CA ALA A 569 -4.85 -3.67 -33.53
C ALA A 569 -4.69 -4.55 -34.80
N LYS A 570 -5.73 -4.63 -35.65
CA LYS A 570 -5.64 -5.33 -36.95
C LYS A 570 -4.66 -4.65 -37.91
N LYS A 571 -4.51 -3.33 -37.85
CA LYS A 571 -3.53 -2.59 -38.68
C LYS A 571 -2.10 -2.85 -38.19
N ASP A 572 -1.88 -2.84 -36.88
CA ASP A 572 -0.54 -3.09 -36.30
C ASP A 572 -0.09 -4.54 -36.52
N ALA A 573 -1.01 -5.50 -36.42
CA ALA A 573 -0.73 -6.90 -36.77
C ALA A 573 -0.39 -7.08 -38.25
N ALA A 574 -1.01 -6.32 -39.16
CA ALA A 574 -0.68 -6.33 -40.58
C ALA A 574 0.67 -5.65 -40.89
N LEU A 575 1.07 -4.65 -40.10
CA LEU A 575 2.36 -3.96 -40.21
C LEU A 575 3.55 -4.80 -39.71
N HIS A 576 3.36 -5.65 -38.71
CA HIS A 576 4.42 -6.54 -38.20
C HIS A 576 4.69 -7.79 -39.05
N VAL A 577 3.93 -8.04 -40.11
CA VAL A 577 4.08 -9.20 -41.02
C VAL A 577 4.94 -8.92 -42.26
N TYR A 578 5.49 -7.70 -42.41
CA TYR A 578 6.56 -7.37 -43.37
C TYR A 578 7.78 -6.84 -42.57
N SER A 579 9.00 -7.39 -42.55
CA SER A 579 9.80 -8.00 -43.63
C SER A 579 10.93 -8.91 -43.09
N ARG A 580 11.09 -10.12 -43.66
CA ARG A 580 12.42 -10.70 -43.94
C ARG A 580 12.53 -10.86 -45.45
N PRO A 581 13.27 -10.01 -46.17
CA PRO A 581 13.63 -10.29 -47.55
C PRO A 581 14.84 -11.23 -47.56
N GLY A 582 14.67 -12.40 -48.18
CA GLY A 582 15.76 -13.21 -48.73
C GLY A 582 16.48 -14.16 -47.78
N ALA A 583 16.12 -15.43 -47.85
CA ALA A 583 17.12 -16.50 -47.92
C ALA A 583 16.69 -17.43 -49.06
N ALA A 584 17.41 -17.31 -50.17
CA ALA A 584 17.27 -18.15 -51.34
C ALA A 584 17.55 -19.62 -50.98
N ALA A 585 16.96 -20.50 -51.79
CA ALA A 585 17.08 -21.93 -51.75
C ALA A 585 18.53 -22.42 -51.60
N ILE A 586 18.72 -23.39 -50.69
CA ILE A 586 19.73 -24.45 -50.88
C ILE A 586 18.99 -25.77 -50.66
N ALA A 587 18.71 -26.43 -51.77
CA ALA A 587 18.47 -27.86 -51.80
C ALA A 587 19.81 -28.56 -51.61
N THR A 588 19.94 -29.41 -50.60
CA THR A 588 20.87 -30.53 -50.62
C THR A 588 20.18 -31.76 -50.06
N SER A 589 20.13 -32.76 -50.92
CA SER A 589 19.79 -34.13 -50.62
C SER A 589 20.83 -34.78 -49.70
N SER A 590 20.37 -35.58 -48.76
CA SER A 590 20.97 -36.89 -48.53
C SER A 590 20.00 -37.78 -47.74
N LYS A 591 19.64 -38.90 -48.37
CA LYS A 591 19.24 -40.12 -47.68
C LYS A 591 20.52 -40.72 -47.06
N MET A 592 20.49 -41.01 -45.76
CA MET A 592 20.83 -42.32 -45.20
C MET A 592 20.33 -42.39 -43.77
#